data_AF-A0A7R9IHF8-F1
#
_entry.id   AF-A0A7R9IHF8-F1
#
_cell.length_a   1.000
_cell.length_b   1.000
_cell.length_c   1.000
_cell.angle_alpha   90.00
_cell.angle_beta   90.00
_cell.angle_gamma   90.00
#
_symmetry.space_group_name_H-M   'P 1'
#
loop_
_entity.id
_entity.type
_entity.pdbx_description
1 polymer ?
#
loop_
_entity_poly.entity_id
_entity_poly.type
_entity_poly.pdbx_seq_one_letter_code
_entity_poly.pdbx_strand_id
1 'polypeptide(L)'
;MAPTRRSTEGLLARVNFPLYTVQMLTSRHVLVAGGGGSANTGVANGFEIFELAHNGKRFVAEEVIRHETGRTVVMNCAAHSNGRRTYLVAGQESHCQLYIVNMKVVDASEKTIPPVENGKQVFYSKL
;
A
#
# COMPACT_ATOMS: atom_id res chain seq x y z
N MET A 1 -27.31 12.82 -25.90
CA MET A 1 -26.50 13.50 -24.86
C MET A 1 -25.15 12.81 -24.79
N ALA A 2 -24.05 13.51 -25.06
CA ALA A 2 -22.72 12.99 -24.79
C ALA A 2 -22.52 12.88 -23.27
N PRO A 3 -21.84 11.84 -22.75
CA PRO A 3 -21.63 11.71 -21.32
C PRO A 3 -20.75 12.88 -20.85
N THR A 4 -21.31 13.70 -19.96
CA THR A 4 -20.57 14.73 -19.24
C THR A 4 -19.39 14.06 -18.52
N ARG A 5 -18.16 14.56 -18.77
CA ARG A 5 -16.94 14.09 -18.10
C ARG A 5 -17.21 14.01 -16.60
N ARG A 6 -17.17 12.81 -16.01
CA ARG A 6 -17.21 12.65 -14.54
C ARG A 6 -16.10 13.52 -13.96
N SER A 7 -16.44 14.45 -13.08
CA SER A 7 -15.44 15.28 -12.40
C SER A 7 -14.47 14.34 -11.70
N THR A 8 -13.16 14.55 -11.84
CA THR A 8 -12.14 13.81 -11.09
C THR A 8 -12.11 14.21 -9.62
N GLU A 9 -13.16 14.86 -9.12
CA GLU A 9 -13.35 15.20 -7.73
C GLU A 9 -13.54 13.90 -6.94
N GLY A 10 -12.66 13.67 -5.97
CA GLY A 10 -12.66 12.46 -5.15
C GLY A 10 -11.68 11.37 -5.59
N LEU A 11 -10.95 11.51 -6.70
CA LEU A 11 -9.87 10.59 -7.04
C LEU A 11 -8.66 10.85 -6.12
N LEU A 12 -8.37 9.91 -5.21
CA LEU A 12 -7.25 10.02 -4.27
C LEU A 12 -5.93 9.53 -4.85
N ALA A 13 -5.91 8.36 -5.48
CA ALA A 13 -4.72 7.74 -6.04
C ALA A 13 -5.05 6.92 -7.29
N ARG A 14 -4.04 6.69 -8.13
CA ARG A 14 -4.08 5.71 -9.22
C ARG A 14 -2.97 4.70 -9.00
N VAL A 15 -3.33 3.43 -8.99
CA VAL A 15 -2.38 2.32 -9.00
C VAL A 15 -2.29 1.73 -10.41
N ASN A 16 -1.19 1.05 -10.70
CA ASN A 16 -0.91 0.45 -12.00
C ASN A 16 -1.24 -1.07 -12.07
N PHE A 17 -1.97 -1.60 -11.08
CA PHE A 17 -2.45 -2.98 -11.07
C PHE A 17 -3.94 -3.05 -10.65
N PRO A 18 -4.66 -4.12 -11.06
CA PRO A 18 -6.03 -4.36 -10.60
C PRO A 18 -6.10 -4.45 -9.07
N LEU A 19 -7.01 -3.70 -8.45
CA LEU A 19 -7.22 -3.71 -7.00
C LEU A 19 -8.21 -4.78 -6.58
N TYR A 20 -7.84 -5.58 -5.59
CA TYR A 20 -8.69 -6.62 -5.00
C TYR A 20 -9.09 -6.34 -3.55
N THR A 21 -8.26 -5.60 -2.81
CA THR A 21 -8.56 -5.26 -1.41
C THR A 21 -8.05 -3.87 -1.04
N VAL A 22 -8.74 -3.27 -0.06
CA VAL A 22 -8.37 -2.00 0.58
C VAL A 22 -8.51 -2.18 2.09
N GLN A 23 -7.53 -1.68 2.84
CA GLN A 23 -7.50 -1.85 4.29
C GLN A 23 -6.87 -0.63 4.97
N MET A 24 -7.54 -0.06 5.96
CA MET A 24 -6.93 0.96 6.81
C MET A 24 -5.89 0.31 7.73
N LEU A 25 -4.67 0.86 7.74
CA LEU A 25 -3.61 0.48 8.67
C LEU A 25 -3.61 1.36 9.91
N THR A 26 -3.95 2.64 9.74
CA THR A 26 -4.19 3.63 10.79
C THR A 26 -5.26 4.62 10.34
N SER A 27 -5.57 5.65 11.12
CA SER A 27 -6.51 6.71 10.72
C SER A 27 -6.03 7.53 9.51
N ARG A 28 -4.73 7.50 9.19
CA ARG A 28 -4.13 8.28 8.10
C ARG A 28 -3.45 7.43 7.03
N HIS A 29 -3.46 6.11 7.14
CA HIS A 29 -2.78 5.25 6.17
C HIS A 29 -3.73 4.19 5.64
N VAL A 30 -3.86 4.14 4.33
CA VAL A 30 -4.65 3.14 3.61
C VAL A 30 -3.72 2.25 2.80
N LEU A 31 -3.91 0.95 2.91
CA LEU A 31 -3.28 -0.05 2.06
C LEU A 31 -4.25 -0.43 0.95
N VAL A 32 -3.74 -0.51 -0.28
CA VAL A 32 -4.44 -1.06 -1.42
C VAL A 32 -3.61 -2.20 -1.99
N ALA A 33 -4.25 -3.30 -2.35
CA ALA A 33 -3.53 -4.48 -2.84
C ALA A 33 -4.26 -5.18 -3.98
N GLY A 34 -3.49 -5.89 -4.78
CA GLY A 34 -3.99 -6.64 -5.91
C GLY A 34 -2.87 -7.04 -6.86
N GLY A 35 -3.21 -7.21 -8.14
CA GLY A 35 -2.27 -7.70 -9.12
C GLY A 35 -2.89 -8.21 -10.41
N GLY A 36 -2.03 -8.54 -11.37
CA GLY A 36 -2.40 -9.08 -12.68
C GLY A 36 -2.37 -10.61 -12.78
N GLY A 37 -2.02 -11.30 -11.70
CA GLY A 37 -1.90 -12.76 -11.73
C GLY A 37 -0.49 -13.25 -12.05
N SER A 38 -0.39 -14.56 -12.27
CA SER A 38 0.84 -15.26 -12.64
C SER A 38 1.14 -15.26 -14.14
N ALA A 39 0.32 -14.57 -14.94
CA ALA A 39 0.35 -14.60 -16.41
C ALA A 39 1.52 -13.81 -17.04
N ASN A 40 2.45 -13.25 -16.25
CA ASN A 40 3.62 -12.47 -16.70
C ASN A 40 3.27 -11.36 -17.71
N THR A 41 2.12 -10.70 -17.54
CA THR A 41 1.63 -9.65 -18.45
C THR A 41 2.37 -8.31 -18.31
N GLY A 42 3.36 -8.23 -17.42
CA GLY A 42 4.01 -6.97 -17.03
C GLY A 42 3.25 -6.18 -15.96
N VAL A 43 2.11 -6.69 -15.48
CA VAL A 43 1.35 -6.10 -14.38
C VAL A 43 1.91 -6.61 -13.05
N ALA A 44 2.33 -5.69 -12.18
CA ALA A 44 2.88 -6.03 -10.87
C ALA A 44 1.82 -6.63 -9.94
N ASN A 45 2.26 -7.47 -9.02
CA ASN A 45 1.45 -8.01 -7.93
C ASN A 45 1.98 -7.48 -6.60
N GLY A 46 1.09 -7.11 -5.69
CA GLY A 46 1.50 -6.69 -4.36
C GLY A 46 0.54 -5.70 -3.71
N PHE A 47 1.10 -4.79 -2.93
CA PHE A 47 0.34 -3.76 -2.23
C PHE A 47 1.10 -2.44 -2.15
N GLU A 48 0.34 -1.36 -2.06
CA GLU A 48 0.83 0.00 -1.87
C GLU A 48 0.17 0.60 -0.62
N ILE A 49 0.92 1.40 0.14
CA ILE A 49 0.43 2.13 1.30
C ILE A 49 0.47 3.61 0.97
N PHE A 50 -0.68 4.26 1.12
CA PHE A 50 -0.85 5.69 0.93
C PHE A 50 -1.09 6.39 2.26
N GLU A 51 -0.42 7.51 2.49
CA GLU A 51 -0.80 8.45 3.55
C GLU A 51 -1.90 9.39 3.03
N LEU A 52 -2.95 9.54 3.81
CA LEU A 52 -4.07 10.43 3.56
C LEU A 52 -3.87 11.74 4.33
N ALA A 53 -3.94 12.85 3.60
CA ALA A 53 -3.87 14.19 4.17
C ALA A 53 -4.94 15.10 3.57
N HIS A 54 -5.27 16.18 4.27
CA HIS A 54 -6.13 17.24 3.75
C HIS A 54 -5.29 18.50 3.51
N ASN A 55 -5.19 18.95 2.26
CA ASN A 55 -4.34 20.09 1.89
C ASN A 55 -5.01 21.47 2.07
N GLY A 56 -6.07 21.54 2.87
CA GLY A 56 -6.89 22.74 3.07
C GLY A 56 -8.01 22.92 2.03
N LYS A 57 -7.97 22.23 0.88
CA LYS A 57 -9.04 22.26 -0.13
C LYS A 57 -9.66 20.90 -0.40
N ARG A 58 -8.85 19.84 -0.41
CA ARG A 58 -9.27 18.48 -0.70
C ARG A 58 -8.42 17.46 0.02
N PHE A 59 -8.92 16.23 0.12
CA PHE A 59 -8.10 15.09 0.50
C PHE A 59 -7.13 14.73 -0.63
N VAL A 60 -5.92 14.39 -0.24
CA VAL A 60 -4.83 13.92 -1.11
C VAL A 60 -4.26 12.63 -0.52
N ALA A 61 -3.79 11.75 -1.39
CA ALA A 61 -3.10 10.53 -1.01
C ALA A 61 -1.68 10.55 -1.58
N GLU A 62 -0.68 10.30 -0.74
CA GLU A 62 0.72 10.19 -1.15
C GLU A 62 1.19 8.75 -0.94
N GLU A 63 1.80 8.14 -1.97
CA GLU A 63 2.38 6.81 -1.86
C GLU A 63 3.60 6.88 -0.92
N VAL A 64 3.57 6.09 0.14
CA VAL A 64 4.68 5.99 1.11
C VAL A 64 5.49 4.72 0.87
N ILE A 65 4.81 3.62 0.54
CA ILE A 65 5.43 2.31 0.35
C ILE A 65 4.76 1.57 -0.82
N ARG A 66 5.60 0.93 -1.64
CA ARG A 66 5.21 -0.11 -2.59
C ARG A 66 5.92 -1.41 -2.23
N HIS A 67 5.17 -2.50 -2.13
CA HIS A 67 5.70 -3.84 -1.87
C HIS A 67 5.21 -4.79 -2.96
N GLU A 68 6.14 -5.41 -3.67
CA GLU A 68 5.83 -6.41 -4.68
C GLU A 68 5.94 -7.82 -4.13
N THR A 69 4.97 -8.66 -4.45
CA THR A 69 4.86 -10.07 -4.01
C THR A 69 5.32 -11.05 -5.10
N GLY A 70 5.92 -10.53 -6.18
CA GLY A 70 6.39 -11.33 -7.30
C GLY A 70 5.23 -11.95 -8.08
N ARG A 71 5.14 -13.28 -8.09
CA ARG A 71 4.15 -14.03 -8.90
C ARG A 71 2.79 -14.19 -8.23
N THR A 72 2.71 -13.95 -6.92
CA THR A 72 1.51 -14.25 -6.13
C THR A 72 0.68 -13.00 -5.93
N VAL A 73 -0.61 -13.06 -6.24
CA VAL A 73 -1.49 -11.89 -6.10
C VAL A 73 -2.07 -11.77 -4.70
N VAL A 74 -2.09 -10.56 -4.16
CA VAL A 74 -2.83 -10.27 -2.91
C VAL A 74 -4.33 -10.17 -3.22
N MET A 75 -5.09 -11.17 -2.81
CA MET A 75 -6.53 -11.28 -3.06
C MET A 75 -7.37 -10.67 -1.94
N ASN A 76 -6.88 -10.75 -0.71
CA ASN A 76 -7.52 -10.18 0.48
C ASN A 76 -6.45 -9.81 1.51
N CYS A 77 -6.83 -9.00 2.49
CA CYS A 77 -5.97 -8.74 3.64
C CYS A 77 -6.78 -8.37 4.88
N ALA A 78 -6.14 -8.48 6.03
CA ALA A 78 -6.66 -7.98 7.29
C ALA A 78 -5.51 -7.33 8.07
N ALA A 79 -5.81 -6.21 8.72
CA ALA A 79 -4.85 -5.52 9.57
C ALA A 79 -5.32 -5.51 11.02
N HIS A 80 -4.40 -5.74 11.95
CA HIS A 80 -4.65 -5.62 13.38
C HIS A 80 -3.50 -4.87 14.04
N SER A 81 -3.81 -3.87 14.86
CA SER A 81 -2.83 -3.12 15.62
C SER A 81 -3.05 -3.35 17.12
N ASN A 82 -1.96 -3.65 17.84
CA ASN A 82 -1.98 -3.80 19.29
C ASN A 82 -1.34 -2.60 20.02
N GLY A 83 -1.21 -1.45 19.33
CA GLY A 83 -0.58 -0.23 19.85
C GLY A 83 0.95 -0.22 19.80
N ARG A 84 1.61 -1.38 19.76
CA ARG A 84 3.08 -1.47 19.59
C ARG A 84 3.49 -1.83 18.17
N ARG A 85 2.71 -2.70 17.52
CA ARG A 85 2.97 -3.20 16.18
C ARG A 85 1.66 -3.29 15.42
N THR A 86 1.74 -3.06 14.12
CA THR A 86 0.65 -3.33 13.19
C THR A 86 0.97 -4.60 12.42
N TYR A 87 0.08 -5.58 12.52
CA TYR A 87 0.15 -6.83 11.79
C TYR A 87 -0.74 -6.74 10.58
N LEU A 88 -0.22 -7.16 9.43
CA LEU A 88 -0.95 -7.27 8.18
C LEU A 88 -0.86 -8.71 7.72
N VAL A 89 -2.00 -9.36 7.53
CA VAL A 89 -2.06 -10.69 6.89
C VAL A 89 -2.60 -10.49 5.49
N ALA A 90 -1.90 -11.00 4.48
CA ALA A 90 -2.30 -10.93 3.09
C ALA A 90 -2.53 -12.33 2.53
N GLY A 91 -3.73 -12.60 2.01
CA GLY A 91 -4.03 -13.83 1.28
C GLY A 91 -3.45 -13.76 -0.13
N GLN A 92 -2.50 -14.64 -0.40
CA GLN A 92 -1.73 -14.75 -1.64
C GLN A 92 -2.04 -16.07 -2.35
N GLU A 93 -3.18 -16.11 -3.04
CA GLU A 93 -3.71 -17.31 -3.71
C GLU A 93 -3.82 -18.52 -2.77
N SER A 94 -2.80 -19.39 -2.73
CA SER A 94 -2.76 -20.65 -1.98
C SER A 94 -2.24 -20.53 -0.54
N HIS A 95 -1.72 -19.37 -0.13
CA HIS A 95 -1.14 -19.18 1.20
C HIS A 95 -1.45 -17.79 1.77
N CYS A 96 -1.27 -17.63 3.07
CA CYS A 96 -1.38 -16.33 3.74
C CYS A 96 -0.01 -15.91 4.27
N GLN A 97 0.40 -14.70 3.93
CA GLN A 97 1.66 -14.13 4.40
C GLN A 97 1.39 -13.08 5.49
N LEU A 98 2.05 -13.23 6.63
CA LEU A 98 2.05 -12.24 7.71
C LEU A 98 3.20 -11.23 7.49
N TYR A 99 2.86 -9.96 7.59
CA TYR A 99 3.75 -8.81 7.54
C TYR A 99 3.63 -8.02 8.85
N ILE A 100 4.76 -7.48 9.31
CA ILE A 100 4.80 -6.55 10.45
C ILE A 100 5.07 -5.17 9.88
N VAL A 101 4.07 -4.29 9.97
CA VAL A 101 4.17 -2.90 9.56
C VAL A 101 4.60 -2.08 10.76
N ASN A 102 5.80 -1.50 10.68
CA ASN A 102 6.34 -0.60 11.69
C ASN A 102 6.23 0.82 11.16
N MET A 103 5.45 1.67 11.84
CA MET A 103 5.36 3.08 11.49
C MET A 103 6.53 3.84 12.10
N LYS A 104 7.10 4.74 11.32
CA LYS A 104 8.14 5.68 11.74
C LYS A 104 7.74 7.07 11.30
N VAL A 105 7.82 8.02 12.22
CA VAL A 105 7.65 9.43 11.90
C VAL A 105 8.96 9.89 11.29
N VAL A 106 8.91 10.37 10.06
CA VAL A 106 10.06 10.87 9.32
C VAL A 106 9.82 12.34 9.04
N ASP A 107 10.81 13.19 9.30
CA ASP A 107 10.73 14.61 8.96
C ASP A 107 10.79 14.79 7.44
N ALA A 108 10.09 15.80 6.93
CA ALA A 108 9.91 16.03 5.49
C ALA A 108 11.22 16.20 4.70
N SER A 109 12.36 16.42 5.38
CA SER A 109 13.70 16.54 4.81
C SER A 109 14.39 15.21 4.48
N GLU A 110 13.88 14.06 4.95
CA GLU A 110 14.54 12.75 4.84
C GLU A 110 13.75 11.73 4.01
N LYS A 111 13.28 12.08 2.80
CA LYS A 111 12.74 11.08 1.85
C LYS A 111 13.87 10.20 1.29
N THR A 112 14.32 9.22 2.05
CA THR A 112 15.23 8.16 1.56
C THR A 112 14.45 6.87 1.37
N ILE A 113 14.44 6.39 0.13
CA ILE A 113 13.90 5.08 -0.29
C ILE A 113 14.71 3.99 0.42
N PRO A 114 14.11 3.06 1.20
CA PRO A 114 14.90 2.07 1.91
C PRO A 114 15.49 1.03 0.92
N PRO A 115 16.77 0.64 1.08
CA PRO A 115 17.36 -0.42 0.28
C PRO A 115 16.80 -1.79 0.70
N VAL A 116 16.48 -2.62 -0.29
CA VAL A 116 16.03 -4.00 -0.10
C VAL A 116 17.26 -4.89 0.09
N GLU A 117 17.41 -5.50 1.27
CA GLU A 117 18.45 -6.51 1.52
C GLU A 117 17.82 -7.83 2.00
N ASN A 118 18.09 -8.90 1.24
CA ASN A 118 17.91 -10.32 1.58
C ASN A 118 16.66 -10.74 2.37
N GLY A 119 15.49 -10.76 1.71
CA GLY A 119 14.33 -11.58 2.11
C GLY A 119 13.69 -11.23 3.46
N LYS A 120 14.12 -10.14 4.10
CA LYS A 120 13.47 -9.52 5.26
C LYS A 120 13.46 -8.02 4.99
N GLN A 121 12.28 -7.42 4.87
CA GLN A 121 12.19 -5.96 4.83
C GLN A 121 12.53 -5.40 6.21
N VAL A 122 13.81 -5.12 6.40
CA VAL A 122 14.38 -4.41 7.56
C VAL A 122 14.22 -2.92 7.30
N PHE A 123 13.43 -2.24 8.12
CA PHE A 123 13.28 -0.78 8.06
C PHE A 123 14.17 -0.11 9.12
N TYR A 124 15.11 0.73 8.67
CA TYR A 124 16.00 1.55 9.52
C TYR A 124 15.25 2.55 10.39
N SER A 125 15.69 2.75 11.63
CA SER A 125 15.56 4.02 12.37
C SER A 125 16.86 4.17 13.15
N LYS A 126 17.49 5.32 12.96
CA LYS A 126 18.70 5.74 13.65
C LYS A 126 18.28 6.40 14.96
N LEU A 127 18.89 5.93 16.05
CA LEU A 127 18.86 6.34 17.47
C LEU A 127 17.50 6.30 18.18
#